data_AF-A0A1E5FYH1-F1
#
_entry.id   AF-A0A1E5FYH1-F1
#
_cell.length_a   1.000
_cell.length_b   1.000
_cell.length_c   1.000
_cell.angle_alpha   90.00
_cell.angle_beta   90.00
_cell.angle_gamma   90.00
#
_symmetry.space_group_name_H-M   'P 1'
#
loop_
_entity.id
_entity.type
_entity.pdbx_description
1 polymer ?
#
loop_
_entity_poly.entity_id
_entity_poly.type
_entity_poly.pdbx_seq_one_letter_code
_entity_poly.pdbx_strand_id
1 'polypeptide(L)'
;MHFIDLLIIIFLIVAVNRGYRRGFILQFISLISVIAAVAIAYMFYPIVAKIIRPFFNMQELHEMFSLPIPLGVSVNEMAATAIAFALLFIGSRIGLMVFARTLDVVCRLPVLNTFNRILGLMLSFAEFMIITVIAVNIGAMLPIEAIQNIIEQSIISQYVMAEFGFVREKIISLLQEAII
;
A
#
# COMPACT_ATOMS: atom_id res chain seq x y z
N MET A 1 19.05 -9.50 8.54
CA MET A 1 17.58 -9.45 8.41
C MET A 1 17.03 -8.86 9.69
N HIS A 2 16.44 -7.68 9.60
CA HIS A 2 15.84 -7.01 10.76
C HIS A 2 14.46 -7.62 11.07
N PHE A 3 13.92 -7.31 12.24
CA PHE A 3 12.60 -7.76 12.69
C PHE A 3 11.48 -7.53 11.66
N ILE A 4 11.61 -6.45 10.88
CA ILE A 4 10.65 -6.08 9.82
C ILE A 4 10.68 -7.04 8.64
N ASP A 5 11.87 -7.51 8.22
CA ASP A 5 11.97 -8.50 7.15
C ASP A 5 11.28 -9.81 7.56
N LEU A 6 11.49 -10.23 8.82
CA LEU A 6 10.84 -11.41 9.38
C LEU A 6 9.31 -11.25 9.38
N LEU A 7 8.81 -10.09 9.80
CA LEU A 7 7.38 -9.78 9.82
C LEU A 7 6.78 -9.79 8.41
N ILE A 8 7.47 -9.22 7.42
CA ILE A 8 7.04 -9.26 6.01
C ILE A 8 6.99 -10.70 5.51
N ILE A 9 8.01 -11.52 5.81
CA ILE A 9 8.05 -12.94 5.41
C ILE A 9 6.91 -13.73 6.08
N ILE A 10 6.63 -13.49 7.35
CA ILE A 10 5.52 -14.13 8.07
C ILE A 10 4.18 -13.76 7.41
N PHE A 11 3.96 -12.48 7.12
CA PHE A 11 2.73 -12.06 6.43
C PHE A 11 2.64 -12.61 5.02
N LEU A 12 3.76 -12.74 4.30
CA LEU A 12 3.81 -13.39 3.00
C LEU A 12 3.37 -14.86 3.11
N ILE A 13 3.91 -15.61 4.07
CA ILE A 13 3.54 -17.02 4.29
C ILE A 13 2.03 -17.13 4.59
N VAL A 14 1.49 -16.25 5.42
CA VAL A 14 0.06 -16.21 5.73
C VAL A 14 -0.77 -15.90 4.46
N ALA A 15 -0.35 -14.92 3.67
CA ALA A 15 -1.02 -14.52 2.43
C ALA A 15 -1.02 -15.67 1.41
N VAL A 16 0.14 -16.30 1.22
CA VAL A 16 0.36 -17.46 0.32
C VAL A 16 -0.49 -18.66 0.74
N ASN A 17 -0.50 -19.00 2.02
CA ASN A 17 -1.33 -20.09 2.54
C ASN A 17 -2.84 -19.78 2.39
N ARG A 18 -3.24 -18.51 2.60
CA ARG A 18 -4.62 -18.05 2.36
C ARG A 18 -4.98 -18.21 0.87
N GLY A 19 -4.11 -17.80 -0.04
CA GLY A 19 -4.31 -17.95 -1.48
C GLY A 19 -4.39 -19.40 -1.93
N TYR A 20 -3.54 -20.26 -1.39
CA TYR A 20 -3.57 -21.70 -1.65
C TYR A 20 -4.90 -22.34 -1.24
N ARG A 21 -5.46 -21.95 -0.08
CA ARG A 21 -6.75 -22.46 0.41
C ARG A 21 -7.94 -21.91 -0.36
N ARG A 22 -7.90 -20.64 -0.79
CA ARG A 22 -8.98 -19.97 -1.54
C ARG A 22 -8.98 -20.35 -3.03
N GLY A 23 -7.82 -20.70 -3.57
CA GLY A 23 -7.62 -21.01 -4.98
C GLY A 23 -7.72 -19.81 -5.92
N PHE A 24 -7.54 -20.07 -7.22
CA PHE A 24 -7.35 -19.06 -8.25
C PHE A 24 -8.48 -18.02 -8.32
N ILE A 25 -9.73 -18.45 -8.48
CA ILE A 25 -10.84 -17.55 -8.79
C ILE A 25 -11.04 -16.49 -7.69
N LEU A 26 -11.09 -16.94 -6.43
CA LEU A 26 -11.24 -16.05 -5.28
C LEU A 26 -10.04 -15.11 -5.13
N GLN A 27 -8.84 -15.63 -5.39
CA GLN A 27 -7.63 -14.84 -5.31
C GLN A 27 -7.51 -13.83 -6.45
N PHE A 28 -8.06 -14.13 -7.63
CA PHE A 28 -8.14 -13.21 -8.76
C PHE A 28 -9.08 -12.04 -8.46
N ILE A 29 -10.25 -12.31 -7.89
CA ILE A 29 -11.18 -11.26 -7.40
C ILE A 29 -10.50 -10.41 -6.31
N SER A 30 -9.74 -11.06 -5.42
CA SER A 30 -8.96 -10.36 -4.39
C SER A 30 -7.89 -9.44 -5.00
N LEU A 31 -7.24 -9.85 -6.09
CA LEU A 31 -6.26 -9.03 -6.80
C LEU A 31 -6.93 -7.83 -7.50
N ILE A 32 -8.05 -8.07 -8.21
CA ILE A 32 -8.83 -7.00 -8.85
C ILE A 32 -9.25 -5.94 -7.82
N SER A 33 -9.66 -6.37 -6.63
CA SER A 33 -10.04 -5.45 -5.56
C SER A 33 -8.86 -4.69 -4.96
N VAL A 34 -7.60 -5.16 -5.09
CA VAL A 34 -6.42 -4.32 -4.76
C VAL A 34 -6.30 -3.22 -5.80
N ILE A 35 -6.38 -3.57 -7.08
CA ILE A 35 -6.26 -2.62 -8.18
C ILE A 35 -7.36 -1.55 -8.08
N ALA A 36 -8.60 -1.96 -7.82
CA ALA A 36 -9.71 -1.04 -7.62
C ALA A 36 -9.53 -0.16 -6.36
N ALA A 37 -8.99 -0.70 -5.27
CA ALA A 37 -8.67 0.09 -4.07
C ALA A 37 -7.60 1.15 -4.35
N VAL A 38 -6.55 0.80 -5.12
CA VAL A 38 -5.54 1.76 -5.57
C VAL A 38 -6.17 2.84 -6.44
N ALA A 39 -7.03 2.47 -7.39
CA ALA A 39 -7.71 3.43 -8.26
C ALA A 39 -8.61 4.41 -7.47
N ILE A 40 -9.36 3.91 -6.48
CA ILE A 40 -10.18 4.73 -5.60
C ILE A 40 -9.29 5.66 -4.76
N ALA A 41 -8.24 5.12 -4.13
CA ALA A 41 -7.31 5.93 -3.36
C ALA A 41 -6.67 7.02 -4.21
N TYR A 42 -6.26 6.67 -5.42
CA TYR A 42 -5.70 7.60 -6.39
C TYR A 42 -6.69 8.71 -6.80
N MET A 43 -7.96 8.37 -7.01
CA MET A 43 -8.96 9.36 -7.43
C MET A 43 -9.36 10.33 -6.31
N PHE A 44 -9.38 9.86 -5.06
CA PHE A 44 -9.93 10.63 -3.93
C PHE A 44 -8.88 11.20 -2.96
N TYR A 45 -7.60 10.79 -3.03
CA TYR A 45 -6.59 11.31 -2.10
C TYR A 45 -6.46 12.83 -2.12
N PRO A 46 -6.59 13.56 -3.24
CA PRO A 46 -6.40 15.01 -3.21
C PRO A 46 -7.46 15.70 -2.37
N ILE A 47 -8.69 15.17 -2.40
CA ILE A 47 -9.82 15.68 -1.63
C ILE A 47 -9.61 15.38 -0.14
N VAL A 48 -9.27 14.15 0.19
CA VAL A 48 -9.07 13.74 1.59
C VAL A 48 -7.84 14.43 2.19
N ALA A 49 -6.75 14.59 1.44
CA ALA A 49 -5.55 15.30 1.86
C ALA A 49 -5.87 16.74 2.28
N LYS A 50 -6.67 17.47 1.48
CA LYS A 50 -7.11 18.84 1.81
C LYS A 50 -7.94 18.91 3.09
N ILE A 51 -8.78 17.90 3.36
CA ILE A 51 -9.60 17.84 4.58
C ILE A 51 -8.75 17.55 5.81
N ILE A 52 -7.77 16.66 5.69
CA ILE A 52 -6.96 16.23 6.85
C ILE A 52 -5.76 17.14 7.11
N ARG A 53 -5.29 17.90 6.11
CA ARG A 53 -4.13 18.79 6.21
C ARG A 53 -4.15 19.69 7.45
N PRO A 54 -5.27 20.35 7.84
CA PRO A 54 -5.30 21.22 9.02
C PRO A 54 -5.04 20.50 10.34
N PHE A 55 -5.16 19.17 10.39
CA PHE A 55 -4.87 18.38 11.58
C PHE A 55 -3.38 18.02 11.71
N PHE A 56 -2.56 18.31 10.69
CA PHE A 56 -1.13 18.05 10.69
C PHE A 56 -0.32 19.34 10.85
N ASN A 57 0.45 19.44 11.93
CA ASN A 57 1.47 20.47 12.15
C ASN A 57 2.88 19.85 12.12
N MET A 58 3.28 19.26 11.00
CA MET A 58 4.60 18.62 10.85
C MET A 58 5.73 19.63 10.59
N GLN A 59 5.40 20.93 10.53
CA GLN A 59 6.33 22.02 10.24
C GLN A 59 7.28 22.29 11.43
N GLU A 60 6.76 22.19 12.66
CA GLU A 60 7.57 22.29 13.89
C GLU A 60 8.60 21.13 13.99
N LEU A 61 8.20 19.93 13.54
CA LEU A 61 9.07 18.75 13.48
C LEU A 61 10.17 18.92 12.44
N HIS A 62 9.87 19.53 11.28
CA HIS A 62 10.86 19.77 10.23
C HIS A 62 11.97 20.75 10.65
N GLU A 63 11.63 21.82 11.36
CA GLU A 63 12.60 22.81 11.86
C GLU A 63 13.58 22.21 12.87
N MET A 64 13.16 21.19 13.62
CA MET A 64 14.02 20.48 14.58
C MET A 64 14.99 19.49 13.94
N PHE A 65 14.68 18.92 12.76
CA PHE A 65 15.42 17.81 12.16
C PHE A 65 16.10 18.13 10.81
N SER A 66 15.96 19.35 10.27
CA SER A 66 16.70 19.83 9.07
C SER A 66 16.67 18.86 7.88
N LEU A 67 15.49 18.28 7.60
CA LEU A 67 15.33 17.25 6.57
C LEU A 67 15.37 17.83 5.14
N PRO A 68 16.02 17.19 4.16
CA PRO A 68 15.96 17.64 2.77
C PRO A 68 14.56 17.46 2.17
N ILE A 69 13.85 18.56 1.89
CA ILE A 69 12.55 18.52 1.21
C ILE A 69 12.74 18.98 -0.24
N PRO A 70 12.11 18.33 -1.23
CA PRO A 70 12.02 18.85 -2.59
C PRO A 70 11.44 20.28 -2.59
N LEU A 71 12.14 21.20 -3.25
CA LEU A 71 11.74 22.61 -3.35
C LEU A 71 10.29 22.72 -3.87
N GLY A 72 9.42 23.37 -3.08
CA GLY A 72 8.04 23.71 -3.48
C GLY A 72 6.92 22.85 -2.88
N VAL A 73 7.22 21.76 -2.15
CA VAL A 73 6.20 20.95 -1.45
C VAL A 73 6.46 21.01 0.06
N SER A 74 5.46 21.36 0.87
CA SER A 74 5.64 21.38 2.33
C SER A 74 5.60 19.97 2.92
N VAL A 75 6.30 19.75 4.04
CA VAL A 75 6.28 18.49 4.82
C VAL A 75 4.85 18.08 5.18
N ASN A 76 4.02 19.06 5.52
CA ASN A 76 2.62 18.83 5.84
C ASN A 76 1.83 18.31 4.63
N GLU A 77 2.12 18.79 3.41
CA GLU A 77 1.46 18.34 2.18
C GLU A 77 1.85 16.89 1.83
N MET A 78 3.14 16.55 1.96
CA MET A 78 3.61 15.18 1.73
C MET A 78 2.98 14.20 2.73
N ALA A 79 3.00 14.56 4.02
CA ALA A 79 2.42 13.75 5.09
C ALA A 79 0.90 13.59 4.93
N ALA A 80 0.17 14.69 4.74
CA ALA A 80 -1.28 14.65 4.55
C ALA A 80 -1.66 13.82 3.31
N THR A 81 -0.90 13.93 2.21
CA THR A 81 -1.13 13.10 1.03
C THR A 81 -0.91 11.62 1.33
N ALA A 82 0.25 11.26 1.87
CA ALA A 82 0.59 9.88 2.13
C ALA A 82 -0.43 9.21 3.06
N ILE A 83 -0.85 9.93 4.11
CA ILE A 83 -1.87 9.46 5.05
C ILE A 83 -3.25 9.37 4.39
N ALA A 84 -3.65 10.37 3.60
CA ALA A 84 -4.93 10.34 2.88
C ALA A 84 -5.00 9.15 1.92
N PHE A 85 -3.94 8.93 1.15
CA PHE A 85 -3.84 7.79 0.24
C PHE A 85 -3.87 6.47 1.02
N ALA A 86 -3.10 6.34 2.10
CA ALA A 86 -3.10 5.14 2.95
C ALA A 86 -4.48 4.83 3.52
N LEU A 87 -5.16 5.84 4.07
CA LEU A 87 -6.50 5.69 4.65
C LEU A 87 -7.53 5.28 3.59
N LEU A 88 -7.53 5.93 2.43
CA LEU A 88 -8.43 5.56 1.34
C LEU A 88 -8.13 4.18 0.77
N PHE A 89 -6.86 3.83 0.60
CA PHE A 89 -6.45 2.50 0.13
C PHE A 89 -6.91 1.43 1.12
N ILE A 90 -6.63 1.59 2.41
CA ILE A 90 -7.04 0.62 3.44
C ILE A 90 -8.57 0.54 3.52
N GLY A 91 -9.26 1.69 3.58
CA GLY A 91 -10.72 1.73 3.68
C GLY A 91 -11.42 1.11 2.48
N SER A 92 -11.02 1.49 1.26
CA SER A 92 -11.57 0.92 0.02
C SER A 92 -11.22 -0.56 -0.12
N ARG A 93 -10.00 -0.97 0.25
CA ARG A 93 -9.57 -2.37 0.24
C ARG A 93 -10.43 -3.23 1.16
N ILE A 94 -10.68 -2.77 2.38
CA ILE A 94 -11.54 -3.47 3.33
C ILE A 94 -12.97 -3.55 2.79
N GLY A 95 -13.52 -2.43 2.31
CA GLY A 95 -14.85 -2.38 1.72
C GLY A 95 -15.00 -3.37 0.55
N LEU A 96 -14.12 -3.29 -0.45
CA LEU A 96 -14.13 -4.18 -1.62
C LEU A 96 -13.92 -5.64 -1.24
N MET A 97 -13.12 -5.94 -0.21
CA MET A 97 -12.97 -7.31 0.28
C MET A 97 -14.26 -7.84 0.91
N VAL A 98 -15.00 -7.00 1.65
CA VAL A 98 -16.32 -7.38 2.18
C VAL A 98 -17.29 -7.64 1.04
N PHE A 99 -17.33 -6.77 0.03
CA PHE A 99 -18.15 -6.99 -1.18
C PHE A 99 -17.76 -8.27 -1.93
N ALA A 100 -16.46 -8.53 -2.13
CA ALA A 100 -16.00 -9.75 -2.79
C ALA A 100 -16.46 -11.03 -2.07
N ARG A 101 -16.43 -11.06 -0.73
CA ARG A 101 -16.94 -12.21 0.05
C ARG A 101 -18.42 -12.47 -0.19
N THR A 102 -19.22 -11.44 -0.43
CA THR A 102 -20.65 -11.64 -0.72
C THR A 102 -20.85 -12.28 -2.10
N LEU A 103 -20.01 -11.95 -3.08
CA LEU A 103 -20.01 -12.62 -4.38
C LEU A 103 -19.60 -14.10 -4.28
N ASP A 104 -18.67 -14.42 -3.38
CA ASP A 104 -18.23 -15.81 -3.15
C ASP A 104 -19.34 -16.70 -2.60
N VAL A 105 -20.26 -16.14 -1.80
CA VAL A 105 -21.41 -16.88 -1.26
C VAL A 105 -22.43 -17.18 -2.36
N VAL A 106 -22.65 -16.22 -3.26
CA VAL A 106 -23.56 -16.36 -4.39
C VAL A 106 -22.99 -17.34 -5.42
N CYS A 107 -21.69 -17.26 -5.67
CA CYS A 107 -20.95 -18.16 -6.54
C CYS A 107 -20.37 -19.31 -5.72
N ARG A 108 -21.19 -20.32 -5.36
CA ARG A 108 -20.72 -21.58 -4.73
C ARG A 108 -19.71 -22.31 -5.63
N LEU A 109 -18.47 -21.85 -5.67
CA LEU A 109 -17.41 -22.40 -6.50
C LEU A 109 -16.72 -23.54 -5.73
N PRO A 110 -16.96 -24.82 -6.07
CA PRO A 110 -16.21 -25.92 -5.49
C PRO A 110 -14.75 -25.86 -5.97
N VAL A 111 -13.87 -25.38 -5.11
CA VAL A 111 -12.42 -25.29 -5.38
C VAL A 111 -11.73 -26.59 -4.95
N LEU A 112 -11.63 -27.56 -5.86
CA LEU A 112 -11.03 -28.88 -5.53
C LEU A 112 -9.85 -29.34 -6.39
N ASN A 113 -9.36 -28.57 -7.36
CA ASN A 113 -8.19 -28.99 -8.14
C ASN A 113 -6.87 -28.40 -7.58
N THR A 114 -5.83 -29.23 -7.40
CA THR A 114 -4.48 -28.82 -7.01
C THR A 114 -3.93 -27.70 -7.88
N PHE A 115 -4.21 -27.74 -9.20
CA PHE A 115 -3.82 -26.69 -10.13
C PHE A 115 -4.44 -25.32 -9.76
N ASN A 116 -5.70 -25.30 -9.36
CA ASN A 116 -6.40 -24.10 -8.91
C ASN A 116 -5.79 -23.53 -7.62
N ARG A 117 -5.27 -24.40 -6.73
CA ARG A 117 -4.60 -23.98 -5.50
C ARG A 117 -3.23 -23.38 -5.75
N ILE A 118 -2.45 -23.95 -6.67
CA ILE A 118 -1.12 -23.42 -7.05
C ILE A 118 -1.26 -22.04 -7.70
N LEU A 119 -2.23 -21.88 -8.62
CA LEU A 119 -2.51 -20.57 -9.21
C LEU A 119 -3.00 -19.56 -8.16
N GLY A 120 -3.81 -19.98 -7.19
CA GLY A 120 -4.17 -19.17 -6.03
C GLY A 120 -2.95 -18.75 -5.20
N LEU A 121 -1.99 -19.64 -5.01
CA LEU A 121 -0.73 -19.33 -4.33
C LEU A 121 0.03 -18.23 -5.08
N MET A 122 0.27 -18.41 -6.38
CA MET A 122 0.98 -17.42 -7.21
C MET A 122 0.30 -16.05 -7.21
N LEU A 123 -1.02 -16.01 -7.35
CA LEU A 123 -1.77 -14.75 -7.30
C LEU A 123 -1.70 -14.08 -5.92
N SER A 124 -1.67 -14.85 -4.84
CA SER A 124 -1.53 -14.29 -3.48
C SER A 124 -0.15 -13.76 -3.17
N PHE A 125 0.89 -14.39 -3.73
CA PHE A 125 2.24 -13.83 -3.71
C PHE A 125 2.26 -12.48 -4.44
N ALA A 126 1.71 -12.42 -5.66
CA ALA A 126 1.65 -11.19 -6.44
C ALA A 126 0.83 -10.09 -5.73
N GLU A 127 -0.35 -10.44 -5.18
CA GLU A 127 -1.17 -9.51 -4.39
C GLU A 127 -0.38 -8.93 -3.21
N PHE A 128 0.30 -9.80 -2.45
CA PHE A 128 1.10 -9.39 -1.30
C PHE A 128 2.26 -8.47 -1.70
N MET A 129 2.94 -8.76 -2.81
CA MET A 129 4.01 -7.93 -3.32
C MET A 129 3.51 -6.54 -3.73
N ILE A 130 2.36 -6.45 -4.42
CA ILE A 130 1.75 -5.16 -4.76
C ILE A 130 1.43 -4.36 -3.50
N ILE A 131 0.82 -4.99 -2.49
CA ILE A 131 0.50 -4.32 -1.21
C ILE A 131 1.77 -3.85 -0.52
N THR A 132 2.84 -4.66 -0.52
CA THR A 132 4.13 -4.31 0.08
C THR A 132 4.78 -3.13 -0.65
N VAL A 133 4.77 -3.14 -1.99
CA VAL A 133 5.28 -2.03 -2.81
C VAL A 133 4.57 -0.73 -2.47
N ILE A 134 3.24 -0.75 -2.37
CA ILE A 134 2.43 0.42 -2.01
C ILE A 134 2.77 0.86 -0.58
N ALA A 135 2.76 -0.07 0.39
CA ALA A 135 2.99 0.26 1.80
C ALA A 135 4.38 0.88 2.04
N VAL A 136 5.43 0.32 1.45
CA VAL A 136 6.81 0.84 1.58
C VAL A 136 6.95 2.21 0.91
N ASN A 137 6.43 2.38 -0.31
CA ASN A 137 6.53 3.66 -1.02
C ASN A 137 5.74 4.78 -0.31
N ILE A 138 4.53 4.48 0.20
CA ILE A 138 3.75 5.43 0.99
C ILE A 138 4.43 5.71 2.33
N GLY A 139 4.98 4.69 3.00
CA GLY A 139 5.75 4.87 4.23
C GLY A 139 6.98 5.76 4.04
N ALA A 140 7.69 5.62 2.93
CA ALA A 140 8.85 6.45 2.59
C ALA A 140 8.48 7.93 2.32
N MET A 141 7.22 8.23 2.02
CA MET A 141 6.73 9.61 1.90
C MET A 141 6.42 10.26 3.25
N LEU A 142 6.38 9.47 4.33
CA LEU A 142 6.14 9.98 5.67
C LEU A 142 7.45 10.52 6.26
N PRO A 143 7.49 11.80 6.68
CA PRO A 143 8.65 12.44 7.29
C PRO A 143 8.77 12.06 8.77
N ILE A 144 8.74 10.76 9.07
CA ILE A 144 8.76 10.21 10.44
C ILE A 144 10.02 9.36 10.56
N GLU A 145 10.97 9.80 11.38
CA GLU A 145 12.27 9.12 11.56
C GLU A 145 12.10 7.64 11.94
N ALA A 146 11.14 7.30 12.80
CA ALA A 146 10.86 5.92 13.18
C ALA A 146 10.50 5.04 11.98
N ILE A 147 9.71 5.57 11.02
CA ILE A 147 9.32 4.85 9.80
C ILE A 147 10.50 4.77 8.83
N GLN A 148 11.25 5.86 8.67
CA GLN A 148 12.44 5.90 7.80
C GLN A 148 13.50 4.90 8.28
N ASN A 149 13.82 4.89 9.57
CA ASN A 149 14.74 3.93 10.17
C ASN A 149 14.29 2.47 9.95
N ILE A 150 12.99 2.19 10.08
CA ILE A 150 12.41 0.86 9.80
C ILE A 150 12.64 0.43 8.34
N ILE A 151 12.45 1.36 7.41
CA ILE A 151 12.60 1.13 5.97
C ILE A 151 14.09 0.97 5.59
N GLU A 152 14.98 1.80 6.15
CA GLU A 152 16.42 1.77 5.92
C GLU A 152 17.07 0.47 6.37
N GLN A 153 16.61 -0.08 7.49
CA GLN A 153 17.14 -1.31 8.07
C GLN A 153 16.59 -2.58 7.40
N SER A 154 15.54 -2.49 6.59
CA SER A 154 14.89 -3.64 5.96
C SER A 154 15.42 -3.88 4.55
N ILE A 155 16.00 -5.06 4.32
CA ILE A 155 16.51 -5.47 3.00
C ILE A 155 15.37 -5.49 1.97
N ILE A 156 14.20 -5.98 2.37
CA ILE A 156 13.04 -6.04 1.47
C ILE A 156 12.55 -4.64 1.11
N SER A 157 12.50 -3.74 2.08
CA SER A 157 12.04 -2.36 1.85
C SER A 157 13.02 -1.60 0.95
N GLN A 158 14.33 -1.77 1.17
CA GLN A 158 15.37 -1.22 0.30
C GLN A 158 15.28 -1.75 -1.13
N TYR A 159 15.06 -3.05 -1.30
CA TYR A 159 14.86 -3.65 -2.62
C TYR A 159 13.62 -3.08 -3.32
N VAL A 160 12.50 -2.97 -2.59
CA VAL A 160 11.26 -2.37 -3.10
C VAL A 160 11.47 -0.91 -3.52
N MET A 161 12.22 -0.13 -2.74
CA MET A 161 12.52 1.26 -3.08
C MET A 161 13.40 1.40 -4.32
N ALA A 162 14.36 0.49 -4.50
CA ALA A 162 15.26 0.49 -5.65
C ALA A 162 14.53 0.13 -6.95
N GLU A 163 13.72 -0.93 -6.94
CA GLU A 163 13.08 -1.46 -8.16
C GLU A 163 11.72 -0.81 -8.45
N PHE A 164 10.96 -0.47 -7.41
CA PHE A 164 9.59 0.03 -7.52
C PHE A 164 9.43 1.47 -7.01
N GLY A 165 10.53 2.23 -6.94
CA GLY A 165 10.52 3.66 -6.56
C GLY A 165 9.68 4.55 -7.48
N PHE A 166 9.45 4.10 -8.73
CA PHE A 166 8.61 4.80 -9.70
C PHE A 166 7.17 5.04 -9.20
N VAL A 167 6.66 4.20 -8.28
CA VAL A 167 5.33 4.38 -7.69
C VAL A 167 5.28 5.67 -6.87
N ARG A 168 6.28 5.89 -6.01
CA ARG A 168 6.42 7.13 -5.23
C ARG A 168 6.62 8.33 -6.15
N GLU A 169 7.51 8.23 -7.13
CA GLU A 169 7.77 9.32 -8.08
C GLU A 169 6.52 9.73 -8.84
N LYS A 170 5.73 8.74 -9.31
CA LYS A 170 4.47 9.01 -9.99
C LYS A 170 3.48 9.73 -9.08
N ILE A 171 3.35 9.30 -7.82
CA ILE A 171 2.50 10.01 -6.84
C ILE A 171 3.00 11.45 -6.62
N ILE A 172 4.31 11.67 -6.46
CA ILE A 172 4.90 13.01 -6.27
C ILE A 172 4.66 13.91 -7.48
N SER A 173 4.84 13.41 -8.70
CA SER A 173 4.60 14.19 -9.92
C SER A 173 3.14 14.67 -10.02
N LEU A 174 2.19 13.82 -9.63
CA LEU A 174 0.76 14.12 -9.64
C LEU A 174 0.37 15.10 -8.52
N LEU A 175 1.11 15.10 -7.41
CA LEU A 175 0.97 16.12 -6.39
C LEU A 175 1.36 17.50 -6.91
N GLN A 176 2.47 17.60 -7.63
CA GLN A 176 2.91 18.87 -8.20
C GLN A 176 1.90 19.42 -9.20
N GLU A 177 1.31 18.55 -10.04
CA GLU A 177 0.24 18.94 -10.97
C GLU A 177 -1.03 19.41 -10.26
N ALA A 178 -1.43 18.80 -9.14
CA ALA A 178 -2.66 19.14 -8.41
C ALA A 178 -2.54 20.43 -7.55
N ILE A 179 -1.31 20.95 -7.37
CA ILE A 179 -1.01 22.18 -6.64
C ILE A 179 -1.03 23.41 -7.57
N ILE A 180 -0.90 23.21 -8.89
CA ILE A 180 -1.02 24.26 -9.93
C ILE A 180 -2.51 24.44 -10.30
#